data_AF-A0A2D7I1L1-F1
#
_entry.id   AF-A0A2D7I1L1-F1
#
_cell.length_a   1.000
_cell.length_b   1.000
_cell.length_c   1.000
_cell.angle_alpha   90.00
_cell.angle_beta   90.00
_cell.angle_gamma   90.00
#
_symmetry.space_group_name_H-M   'P 1'
#
loop_
_entity.id
_entity.type
_entity.pdbx_description
1 polymer ?
#
loop_
_entity_poly.entity_id
_entity_poly.type
_entity_poly.pdbx_seq_one_letter_code
_entity_poly.pdbx_strand_id
1 'polypeptide(L)'
;MGIREEATPVPPGSSFSQFLQSMPKTWAAADVNAVIGAWSTAWGRGRTVLWGFGAHLIKVGLAPVVVDLMERGAIGGLMTNGAACVHDLELAMLGRTSEDVGPALDDGNFGMARETAQHLNEAISGGAAQGIGMGEAVGRAILESDYP
;
A
#
# COMPACT_ATOMS: atom_id res chain seq x y z
N MET A 1 3.62 -31.63 -15.98
CA MET A 1 2.36 -30.89 -16.17
C MET A 1 1.33 -31.86 -16.73
N GLY A 2 0.21 -32.06 -16.04
CA GLY A 2 -0.87 -32.93 -16.48
C GLY A 2 -2.22 -32.39 -16.00
N ILE A 3 -3.33 -32.96 -16.46
CA ILE A 3 -4.72 -32.47 -16.21
C ILE A 3 -5.02 -32.25 -14.71
N ARG A 4 -4.31 -32.94 -13.81
CA ARG A 4 -4.45 -32.79 -12.34
C ARG A 4 -3.93 -31.47 -11.77
N GLU A 5 -3.20 -30.67 -12.55
CA GLU A 5 -2.68 -29.35 -12.13
C GLU A 5 -3.54 -28.20 -12.64
N GLU A 6 -4.62 -28.50 -13.37
CA GLU A 6 -5.57 -27.49 -13.87
C GLU A 6 -6.38 -26.87 -12.73
N ALA A 7 -6.86 -25.65 -13.00
CA ALA A 7 -7.80 -25.00 -12.11
C ALA A 7 -9.13 -25.76 -12.07
N THR A 8 -9.82 -25.73 -10.93
CA THR A 8 -11.19 -26.26 -10.83
C THR A 8 -12.21 -25.13 -10.99
N PRO A 9 -13.28 -25.29 -11.80
CA PRO A 9 -14.35 -24.31 -11.89
C PRO A 9 -14.99 -24.04 -10.52
N VAL A 10 -15.19 -22.76 -10.20
CA VAL A 10 -15.77 -22.33 -8.93
C VAL A 10 -17.27 -22.05 -9.13
N PRO A 11 -18.18 -22.77 -8.46
CA PRO A 11 -19.61 -22.55 -8.60
C PRO A 11 -20.05 -21.21 -7.99
N PRO A 12 -21.19 -20.65 -8.45
CA PRO A 12 -21.78 -19.46 -7.83
C PRO A 12 -22.03 -19.67 -6.34
N GLY A 13 -21.73 -18.64 -5.53
CA GLY A 13 -21.88 -18.68 -4.07
C GLY A 13 -20.69 -19.26 -3.31
N SER A 14 -19.62 -19.67 -4.00
CA SER A 14 -18.38 -20.07 -3.34
C SER A 14 -17.67 -18.94 -2.61
N SER A 15 -16.93 -19.29 -1.57
CA SER A 15 -16.11 -18.35 -0.81
C SER A 15 -14.83 -17.97 -1.56
N PHE A 16 -14.22 -16.84 -1.18
CA PHE A 16 -12.92 -16.45 -1.72
C PHE A 16 -11.81 -17.48 -1.42
N SER A 17 -11.89 -18.17 -0.28
CA SER A 17 -10.95 -19.26 0.04
C SER A 17 -11.09 -20.43 -0.94
N GLN A 18 -12.31 -20.78 -1.32
CA GLN A 18 -12.55 -21.82 -2.34
C GLN A 18 -12.01 -21.39 -3.71
N PHE A 19 -12.13 -20.11 -4.06
CA PHE A 19 -11.50 -19.57 -5.27
C PHE A 19 -9.97 -19.69 -5.24
N LEU A 20 -9.31 -19.30 -4.14
CA LEU A 20 -7.85 -19.44 -4.03
C LEU A 20 -7.39 -20.91 -4.14
N GLN A 21 -8.13 -21.82 -3.50
CA GLN A 21 -7.86 -23.26 -3.56
C GLN A 21 -8.08 -23.88 -4.94
N SER A 22 -8.91 -23.26 -5.78
CA SER A 22 -9.21 -23.76 -7.11
C SER A 22 -8.18 -23.35 -8.16
N MET A 23 -7.28 -22.41 -7.85
CA MET A 23 -6.22 -21.97 -8.77
C MET A 23 -5.20 -23.09 -9.06
N PRO A 24 -4.52 -23.05 -10.23
CA PRO A 24 -3.45 -23.98 -10.54
C PRO A 24 -2.33 -23.89 -9.49
N LYS A 25 -1.68 -25.02 -9.21
CA LYS A 25 -0.55 -25.06 -8.25
C LYS A 25 0.80 -24.78 -8.92
N THR A 26 0.80 -24.06 -10.04
CA THR A 26 1.97 -23.79 -10.87
C THR A 26 2.06 -22.31 -11.21
N TRP A 27 3.26 -21.85 -11.56
CA TRP A 27 3.54 -20.48 -12.01
C TRP A 27 3.05 -19.41 -11.01
N ALA A 28 2.51 -18.30 -11.51
CA ALA A 28 2.06 -17.18 -10.69
C ALA A 28 1.03 -17.57 -9.61
N ALA A 29 0.18 -18.57 -9.87
CA ALA A 29 -0.78 -19.04 -8.87
C ALA A 29 -0.09 -19.81 -7.72
N ALA A 30 1.00 -20.52 -8.00
CA ALA A 30 1.86 -21.07 -6.97
C ALA A 30 2.54 -19.96 -6.15
N ASP A 31 3.05 -18.92 -6.82
CA ASP A 31 3.72 -17.79 -6.17
C ASP A 31 2.77 -17.04 -5.22
N VAL A 32 1.55 -16.75 -5.67
CA VAL A 32 0.52 -16.11 -4.83
C VAL A 32 0.22 -16.96 -3.58
N ASN A 33 0.01 -18.26 -3.75
CA ASN A 33 -0.24 -19.17 -2.62
C ASN A 33 0.96 -19.28 -1.68
N ALA A 34 2.19 -19.26 -2.21
CA ALA A 34 3.41 -19.28 -1.41
C ALA A 34 3.53 -18.03 -0.54
N VAL A 35 3.26 -16.84 -1.10
CA VAL A 35 3.28 -15.57 -0.35
C VAL A 35 2.20 -15.55 0.73
N ILE A 36 0.96 -15.95 0.40
CA ILE A 36 -0.15 -16.04 1.37
C ILE A 36 0.21 -17.02 2.51
N GLY A 37 0.75 -18.19 2.18
CA GLY A 37 1.15 -19.20 3.15
C GLY A 37 2.28 -18.74 4.06
N ALA A 38 3.31 -18.11 3.50
CA ALA A 38 4.44 -17.57 4.27
C ALA A 38 3.99 -16.45 5.21
N TRP A 39 3.18 -15.52 4.72
CA TRP A 39 2.66 -14.41 5.52
C TRP A 39 1.74 -14.90 6.65
N SER A 40 0.73 -15.70 6.34
CA SER A 40 -0.20 -16.24 7.36
C SER A 40 0.53 -17.06 8.43
N THR A 41 1.55 -17.83 8.05
CA THR A 41 2.38 -18.58 9.00
C THR A 41 3.21 -17.65 9.89
N ALA A 42 3.81 -16.60 9.34
CA ALA A 42 4.58 -15.63 10.11
C ALA A 42 3.68 -14.90 11.13
N TRP A 43 2.53 -14.40 10.67
CA TRP A 43 1.56 -13.71 11.51
C TRP A 43 1.00 -14.62 12.61
N GLY A 44 0.56 -15.84 12.26
CA GLY A 44 0.04 -16.81 13.24
C GLY A 44 1.07 -17.30 14.27
N ARG A 45 2.37 -17.12 14.00
CA ARG A 45 3.47 -17.41 14.93
C ARG A 45 3.96 -16.17 15.68
N GLY A 46 3.28 -15.03 15.58
CA GLY A 46 3.67 -13.78 16.23
C GLY A 46 5.01 -13.22 15.74
N ARG A 47 5.37 -13.47 14.47
CA ARG A 47 6.58 -12.92 13.86
C ARG A 47 6.28 -11.58 13.22
N THR A 48 7.20 -10.63 13.33
CA THR A 48 7.11 -9.33 12.65
C THR A 48 7.13 -9.53 11.14
N VAL A 49 6.16 -8.94 10.45
CA VAL A 49 6.08 -8.89 8.99
C VAL A 49 6.34 -7.46 8.53
N LEU A 50 7.37 -7.27 7.72
CA LEU A 50 7.67 -5.97 7.10
C LEU A 50 7.19 -6.00 5.66
N TRP A 51 6.38 -5.03 5.25
CA TRP A 51 5.86 -4.95 3.88
C TRP A 51 6.63 -3.93 3.05
N GLY A 52 7.35 -4.41 2.05
CA GLY A 52 8.01 -3.60 1.03
C GLY A 52 7.08 -3.30 -0.15
N PHE A 53 6.85 -2.03 -0.48
CA PHE A 53 6.10 -1.64 -1.69
C PHE A 53 6.54 -0.29 -2.26
N GLY A 54 6.13 -0.01 -3.50
CA GLY A 54 6.28 1.30 -4.13
C GLY A 54 5.02 2.16 -4.00
N ALA A 55 5.16 3.45 -4.25
CA ALA A 55 4.12 4.48 -4.02
C ALA A 55 2.74 4.23 -4.65
N HIS A 56 2.65 3.40 -5.70
CA HIS A 56 1.39 3.11 -6.40
C HIS A 56 0.33 2.45 -5.52
N LEU A 57 0.75 1.69 -4.50
CA LEU A 57 -0.18 1.11 -3.54
C LEU A 57 -0.99 2.21 -2.84
N ILE A 58 -0.31 3.27 -2.41
CA ILE A 58 -0.95 4.43 -1.76
C ILE A 58 -1.76 5.21 -2.79
N LYS A 59 -1.15 5.54 -3.95
CA LYS A 59 -1.77 6.33 -5.03
C LYS A 59 -3.17 5.83 -5.42
N VAL A 60 -3.34 4.50 -5.53
CA VAL A 60 -4.60 3.87 -5.96
C VAL A 60 -5.59 3.64 -4.82
N GLY A 61 -5.35 4.21 -3.63
CA GLY A 61 -6.31 4.22 -2.53
C GLY A 61 -6.30 2.97 -1.65
N LEU A 62 -5.24 2.16 -1.65
CA LEU A 62 -5.17 0.96 -0.79
C LEU A 62 -4.66 1.26 0.64
N ALA A 63 -4.33 2.51 0.96
CA ALA A 63 -3.86 2.89 2.30
C ALA A 63 -4.79 2.43 3.44
N PRO A 64 -6.14 2.55 3.36
CA PRO A 64 -7.02 2.08 4.43
C PRO A 64 -6.94 0.57 4.68
N VAL A 65 -6.69 -0.23 3.63
CA VAL A 65 -6.51 -1.68 3.76
C VAL A 65 -5.18 -2.00 4.46
N VAL A 66 -4.13 -1.24 4.16
CA VAL A 66 -2.83 -1.38 4.85
C VAL A 66 -2.96 -1.02 6.32
N VAL A 67 -3.67 0.07 6.65
CA VAL A 67 -3.93 0.50 8.03
C VAL A 67 -4.68 -0.58 8.80
N ASP A 68 -5.79 -1.11 8.27
CA ASP A 68 -6.55 -2.21 8.92
C ASP A 68 -5.66 -3.44 9.20
N LEU A 69 -4.79 -3.80 8.26
CA LEU A 69 -3.86 -4.91 8.44
C LEU A 69 -2.75 -4.61 9.47
N MET A 70 -2.30 -3.36 9.59
CA MET A 70 -1.37 -2.94 10.63
C MET A 70 -2.03 -2.96 12.02
N GLU A 71 -3.27 -2.46 12.14
CA GLU A 71 -4.03 -2.47 13.40
C GLU A 71 -4.30 -3.88 13.90
N ARG A 72 -4.53 -4.84 12.99
CA ARG A 72 -4.66 -6.28 13.31
C ARG A 72 -3.32 -6.96 13.62
N GLY A 73 -2.20 -6.26 13.48
CA GLY A 73 -0.85 -6.82 13.63
C GLY A 73 -0.43 -7.80 12.54
N ALA A 74 -1.17 -7.86 11.42
CA ALA A 74 -0.80 -8.67 10.26
C ALA A 74 0.42 -8.07 9.53
N ILE A 75 0.62 -6.76 9.65
CA ILE A 75 1.82 -6.04 9.21
C ILE A 75 2.42 -5.32 10.41
N GLY A 76 3.69 -5.54 10.69
CA GLY A 76 4.42 -4.90 11.79
C GLY A 76 5.18 -3.63 11.39
N GLY A 77 5.37 -3.40 10.08
CA GLY A 77 6.03 -2.20 9.59
C GLY A 77 6.02 -2.12 8.06
N LEU A 78 6.24 -0.92 7.54
CA LEU A 78 6.23 -0.62 6.11
C LEU A 78 7.63 -0.20 5.65
N MET A 79 8.01 -0.59 4.44
CA MET A 79 9.23 -0.16 3.77
C MET A 79 8.84 0.33 2.37
N THR A 80 9.03 1.62 2.11
CA THR A 80 8.64 2.24 0.86
C THR A 80 9.71 3.23 0.39
N ASN A 81 9.65 3.59 -0.89
CA ASN A 81 10.35 4.76 -1.39
C ASN A 81 9.64 6.07 -0.95
N GLY A 82 10.33 7.20 -1.08
CA GLY A 82 9.82 8.51 -0.65
C GLY A 82 8.57 8.99 -1.41
N ALA A 83 8.29 8.44 -2.60
CA ALA A 83 7.10 8.80 -3.35
C ALA A 83 5.80 8.32 -2.69
N ALA A 84 5.85 7.36 -1.76
CA ALA A 84 4.66 7.03 -0.96
C ALA A 84 4.25 8.20 -0.06
N CYS A 85 5.20 8.91 0.55
CA CYS A 85 4.90 10.09 1.37
C CYS A 85 4.34 11.24 0.52
N VAL A 86 4.79 11.36 -0.73
CA VAL A 86 4.23 12.30 -1.72
C VAL A 86 2.75 12.00 -1.95
N HIS A 87 2.42 10.78 -2.33
CA HIS A 87 1.03 10.42 -2.61
C HIS A 87 0.14 10.40 -1.38
N ASP A 88 0.65 9.99 -0.22
CA ASP A 88 -0.13 10.02 1.03
C ASP A 88 -0.52 11.46 1.39
N LEU A 89 0.43 12.40 1.30
CA LEU A 89 0.16 13.82 1.51
C LEU A 89 -0.80 14.39 0.46
N GLU A 90 -0.61 14.09 -0.82
CA GLU A 90 -1.49 14.55 -1.90
C GLU A 90 -2.93 14.04 -1.72
N LEU A 91 -3.09 12.77 -1.33
CA LEU A 91 -4.39 12.19 -1.04
C LEU A 91 -5.06 12.89 0.14
N ALA A 92 -4.31 13.15 1.22
CA ALA A 92 -4.82 13.90 2.36
C ALA A 92 -5.26 15.31 1.92
N MET A 93 -4.39 16.06 1.24
CA MET A 93 -4.67 17.44 0.80
C MET A 93 -5.87 17.54 -0.16
N LEU A 94 -6.07 16.56 -1.04
CA LEU A 94 -7.07 16.61 -2.10
C LEU A 94 -8.36 15.84 -1.79
N GLY A 95 -8.33 14.93 -0.81
CA GLY A 95 -9.47 14.07 -0.44
C GLY A 95 -9.92 13.10 -1.53
N ARG A 96 -9.12 12.85 -2.57
CA ARG A 96 -9.46 11.96 -3.69
C ARG A 96 -8.25 11.34 -4.35
N THR A 97 -8.41 10.11 -4.86
CA THR A 97 -7.40 9.42 -5.65
C THR A 97 -7.26 10.01 -7.06
N SER A 98 -6.05 9.96 -7.62
CA SER A 98 -5.78 10.34 -9.01
C SER A 98 -5.70 9.09 -9.89
N GLU A 99 -6.78 8.80 -10.61
CA GLU A 99 -6.86 7.60 -11.46
C GLU A 99 -6.27 7.79 -12.86
N ASP A 100 -6.33 9.01 -13.41
CA ASP A 100 -5.78 9.31 -14.74
C ASP A 100 -4.99 10.62 -14.73
N VAL A 101 -3.71 10.50 -15.07
CA VAL A 101 -2.76 11.63 -15.15
C VAL A 101 -2.34 11.93 -16.59
N GLY A 102 -2.74 11.09 -17.57
CA GLY A 102 -2.35 11.24 -18.97
C GLY A 102 -2.71 12.62 -19.54
N PRO A 103 -3.99 13.04 -19.45
CA PRO A 103 -4.41 14.35 -19.97
C PRO A 103 -3.70 15.55 -19.32
N ALA A 104 -3.37 15.45 -18.03
CA ALA A 104 -2.69 16.54 -17.30
C ALA A 104 -1.19 16.65 -17.64
N LEU A 105 -0.56 15.55 -18.06
CA LEU A 105 0.83 15.52 -18.49
C LEU A 105 1.00 16.16 -19.87
N ASP A 106 0.07 15.90 -20.79
CA ASP A 106 0.10 16.44 -22.17
C ASP A 106 0.05 17.98 -22.16
N ASP A 107 -0.72 18.57 -21.24
CA ASP A 107 -0.89 20.01 -21.10
C ASP A 107 0.12 20.68 -20.16
N GLY A 108 1.07 19.91 -19.59
CA GLY A 108 2.07 20.42 -18.63
C GLY A 108 1.49 20.88 -17.30
N ASN A 109 0.22 20.60 -17.02
CA ASN A 109 -0.50 21.00 -15.81
C ASN A 109 -0.43 19.91 -14.71
N PHE A 110 0.65 19.12 -14.71
CA PHE A 110 0.93 18.17 -13.64
C PHE A 110 1.27 18.97 -12.37
N GLY A 111 0.23 19.21 -11.55
CA GLY A 111 0.25 20.18 -10.45
C GLY A 111 0.94 19.72 -9.16
N MET A 112 0.90 20.59 -8.16
CA MET A 112 1.30 20.37 -6.75
C MET A 112 2.79 20.11 -6.48
N ALA A 113 3.67 20.20 -7.48
CA ALA A 113 5.09 19.94 -7.29
C ALA A 113 5.73 20.86 -6.21
N ARG A 114 5.33 22.14 -6.14
CA ARG A 114 5.88 23.09 -5.16
C ARG A 114 5.26 22.89 -3.79
N GLU A 115 3.93 22.81 -3.73
CA GLU A 115 3.13 22.70 -2.51
C GLU A 115 3.46 21.40 -1.77
N THR A 116 3.41 20.26 -2.47
CA THR A 116 3.75 18.95 -1.92
C THR A 116 5.20 18.91 -1.43
N ALA A 117 6.14 19.45 -2.22
CA ALA A 117 7.54 19.50 -1.82
C ALA A 117 7.75 20.38 -0.60
N GLN A 118 7.11 21.55 -0.53
CA GLN A 118 7.24 22.47 0.60
C GLN A 118 6.74 21.81 1.89
N HIS A 119 5.51 21.31 1.91
CA HIS A 119 4.91 20.68 3.08
C HIS A 119 5.70 19.45 3.55
N LEU A 120 6.16 18.60 2.62
CA LEU A 120 7.00 17.45 2.99
C LEU A 120 8.33 17.89 3.59
N ASN A 121 9.04 18.84 2.98
CA ASN A 121 10.34 19.27 3.49
C ASN A 121 10.21 19.96 4.86
N GLU A 122 9.14 20.73 5.08
CA GLU A 122 8.83 21.33 6.38
C GLU A 122 8.57 20.25 7.44
N ALA A 123 7.73 19.25 7.15
CA ALA A 123 7.46 18.14 8.05
C ALA A 123 8.74 17.34 8.37
N ILE A 124 9.53 16.99 7.34
CA ILE A 124 10.78 16.22 7.49
C ILE A 124 11.82 17.00 8.31
N SER A 125 12.04 18.28 8.01
CA SER A 125 13.00 19.11 8.72
C SER A 125 12.58 19.34 10.17
N GLY A 126 11.28 19.58 10.40
CA GLY A 126 10.70 19.71 11.74
C GLY A 126 10.84 18.42 12.56
N GLY A 127 10.57 17.27 11.95
CA GLY A 127 10.76 15.96 12.58
C GLY A 127 12.21 15.66 12.91
N ALA A 128 13.13 15.98 12.01
CA ALA A 128 14.57 15.85 12.26
C ALA A 128 15.03 16.69 13.45
N ALA A 129 14.53 17.93 13.58
CA ALA A 129 14.82 18.78 14.74
C ALA A 129 14.26 18.23 16.07
N GLN A 130 13.21 17.41 16.01
CA GLN A 130 12.61 16.73 17.16
C GLN A 130 13.19 15.33 17.41
N GLY A 131 14.10 14.84 16.56
CA GLY A 131 14.69 13.52 16.68
C GLY A 131 13.78 12.35 16.30
N ILE A 132 12.69 12.60 15.56
CA ILE A 132 11.77 11.55 15.07
C ILE A 132 12.08 11.15 13.62
N GLY A 133 11.66 9.94 13.23
CA GLY A 133 11.86 9.43 11.88
C GLY A 133 10.97 10.11 10.84
N MET A 134 11.41 10.12 9.57
CA MET A 134 10.68 10.74 8.46
C MET A 134 9.21 10.28 8.34
N GLY A 135 8.96 8.97 8.43
CA GLY A 135 7.59 8.44 8.33
C GLY A 135 6.68 8.94 9.45
N GLU A 136 7.19 9.00 10.68
CA GLU A 136 6.46 9.56 11.82
C GLU A 136 6.21 11.06 11.65
N ALA A 137 7.23 11.80 11.20
CA ALA A 137 7.13 13.25 11.00
C ALA A 137 6.08 13.62 9.95
N VAL A 138 6.09 12.93 8.80
CA VAL A 138 5.11 13.17 7.73
C VAL A 138 3.71 12.74 8.18
N GLY A 139 3.57 11.55 8.77
CA GLY A 139 2.27 11.06 9.25
C GLY A 139 1.67 11.98 10.31
N ARG A 140 2.49 12.51 11.23
CA ARG A 140 2.05 13.48 12.23
C ARG A 140 1.60 14.79 11.60
N ALA A 141 2.35 15.33 10.64
CA ALA A 141 1.98 16.55 9.93
C ALA A 141 0.66 16.40 9.15
N ILE A 142 0.39 15.22 8.59
CA ILE A 142 -0.90 14.91 7.95
C ILE A 142 -2.02 14.80 9.00
N LEU A 143 -1.76 14.14 10.13
CA LEU A 143 -2.75 13.94 11.18
C LEU A 143 -3.15 15.25 11.89
N GLU A 144 -2.23 16.20 12.00
CA GLU A 144 -2.42 17.49 12.68
C GLU A 144 -2.93 18.61 11.76
N SER A 145 -3.11 18.34 10.47
CA SER A 145 -3.63 19.33 9.53
C SER A 145 -5.16 19.37 9.50
N ASP A 146 -5.71 20.43 8.89
CA ASP A 146 -7.13 20.56 8.58
C ASP A 146 -7.45 20.07 7.15
N TYR A 147 -6.69 19.10 6.65
CA TYR A 147 -6.97 18.48 5.36
C TYR A 147 -8.32 17.73 5.39
N PRO A 148 -9.04 17.64 4.26
CA PRO A 148 -10.38 17.06 4.19
C PRO A 148 -10.48 15.59 4.61
#